data_AF-A0A942XW33-F1
#
_entry.id   AF-A0A942XW33-F1
#
_cell.length_a   1.000
_cell.length_b   1.000
_cell.length_c   1.000
_cell.angle_alpha   90.00
_cell.angle_beta   90.00
_cell.angle_gamma   90.00
#
_symmetry.space_group_name_H-M   'P 1'
#
loop_
_entity.id
_entity.type
_entity.pdbx_description
1 polymer ?
#
loop_
_entity_poly.entity_id
_entity_poly.type
_entity_poly.pdbx_seq_one_letter_code
_entity_poly.pdbx_strand_id
1 'polypeptide(L)'
;MKQIFLILSIIPFLFGCVQTREQRGAKIAKSEMMKRLYDADSYEPIETQIDSAYTSIYTDLDVIRATHDLIELNADEQKERLQRQYNSAKSSAAIWSDSRGWSSYAREKYRQAKEEMDDYANQLKELDKEVKAKMNDIRDHANAVLEHQFCGWNIYHRFRCANRLGMQQISDVLIIVDENMEYVNGCFILDDDDDYSLEKFKKVIDKAIGKSRK
;
A
#
# COMPACT_ATOMS: atom_id res chain seq x y z
N MET A 1 -45.49 5.34 -64.92
CA MET A 1 -45.09 6.11 -63.71
C MET A 1 -46.07 5.74 -62.60
N LYS A 2 -45.73 5.20 -61.43
CA LYS A 2 -44.49 4.96 -60.69
C LYS A 2 -44.72 3.70 -59.84
N GLN A 3 -43.77 2.76 -59.81
CA GLN A 3 -43.81 1.66 -58.86
C GLN A 3 -43.33 2.18 -57.49
N ILE A 4 -44.13 1.95 -56.44
CA ILE A 4 -43.80 2.34 -55.06
C ILE A 4 -43.13 1.13 -54.41
N PHE A 5 -41.81 1.19 -54.26
CA PHE A 5 -41.05 0.24 -53.45
C PHE A 5 -41.21 0.62 -51.97
N LEU A 6 -41.81 -0.26 -51.18
CA LEU A 6 -41.93 -0.15 -49.73
C LEU A 6 -40.71 -0.81 -49.11
N ILE A 7 -39.69 -0.02 -48.77
CA ILE A 7 -38.48 -0.51 -48.08
C ILE A 7 -38.77 -0.51 -46.58
N LEU A 8 -39.01 -1.71 -46.04
CA LEU A 8 -39.12 -1.95 -44.60
C LEU A 8 -37.71 -1.90 -44.00
N SER A 9 -37.32 -0.78 -43.40
CA SER A 9 -36.07 -0.65 -42.66
C SER A 9 -36.19 -1.43 -41.35
N ILE A 10 -35.58 -2.62 -41.31
CA ILE A 10 -35.32 -3.36 -40.07
C ILE A 10 -34.10 -2.69 -39.45
N ILE A 11 -34.31 -1.88 -38.42
CA ILE A 11 -33.24 -1.37 -37.56
C ILE A 11 -32.82 -2.53 -36.65
N PRO A 12 -31.59 -3.10 -36.79
CA PRO A 12 -31.11 -4.03 -35.79
C PRO A 12 -30.81 -3.24 -34.51
N PHE A 13 -31.66 -3.38 -33.50
CA PHE A 13 -31.33 -2.98 -32.13
C PHE A 13 -30.14 -3.83 -31.67
N LEU A 14 -28.93 -3.31 -31.89
CA LEU A 14 -27.72 -3.80 -31.23
C LEU A 14 -27.79 -3.42 -29.75
N PHE A 15 -28.61 -4.14 -28.97
CA PHE A 15 -28.40 -4.21 -27.53
C PHE A 15 -27.15 -5.06 -27.30
N GLY A 16 -25.98 -4.45 -27.48
CA GLY A 16 -24.77 -4.97 -26.84
C GLY A 16 -25.09 -5.12 -25.36
N CYS A 17 -24.91 -6.33 -24.81
CA CYS A 17 -25.16 -6.62 -23.41
C CYS A 17 -24.32 -5.63 -22.57
N VAL A 18 -24.94 -4.55 -22.08
CA VAL A 18 -24.27 -3.56 -21.25
C VAL A 18 -23.88 -4.30 -19.98
N GLN A 19 -22.58 -4.50 -19.80
CA GLN A 19 -22.04 -5.19 -18.64
C GLN A 19 -22.56 -4.51 -17.37
N THR A 20 -23.14 -5.28 -16.45
CA THR A 20 -23.60 -4.71 -15.18
C THR A 20 -22.40 -4.18 -14.38
N ARG A 21 -22.64 -3.26 -13.43
CA ARG A 21 -21.55 -2.74 -12.61
C ARG A 21 -20.87 -3.88 -11.85
N GLU A 22 -21.64 -4.82 -11.30
CA GLU A 22 -21.16 -5.99 -10.57
C GLU A 22 -20.26 -6.87 -11.45
N GLN A 23 -20.68 -7.10 -12.69
CA GLN A 23 -19.83 -7.81 -13.65
C GLN A 23 -18.53 -7.05 -13.92
N ARG A 24 -18.57 -5.72 -14.03
CA ARG A 24 -17.38 -4.89 -14.24
C ARG A 24 -16.47 -4.92 -13.01
N GLY A 25 -17.03 -4.78 -11.82
CA GLY A 25 -16.32 -4.91 -10.55
C GLY A 25 -15.66 -6.28 -10.40
N ALA A 26 -16.36 -7.37 -10.76
CA ALA A 26 -15.79 -8.72 -10.71
C ALA A 26 -14.61 -8.90 -11.68
N LYS A 27 -14.65 -8.28 -12.86
CA LYS A 27 -13.51 -8.27 -13.80
C LYS A 27 -12.33 -7.47 -13.23
N ILE A 28 -12.58 -6.31 -12.64
CA ILE A 28 -11.54 -5.49 -12.00
C ILE A 28 -10.92 -6.28 -10.85
N ALA A 29 -11.75 -6.85 -9.96
CA ALA A 29 -11.28 -7.66 -8.83
C ALA A 29 -10.42 -8.83 -9.30
N LYS A 30 -10.86 -9.60 -10.29
CA LYS A 30 -10.04 -10.65 -10.88
C LYS A 30 -8.71 -10.11 -11.41
N SER A 31 -8.71 -9.01 -12.15
CA SER A 31 -7.48 -8.42 -12.69
C SER A 31 -6.51 -7.98 -11.59
N GLU A 32 -7.02 -7.36 -10.52
CA GLU A 32 -6.21 -6.90 -9.39
C GLU A 32 -5.66 -8.07 -8.55
N MET A 33 -6.45 -9.13 -8.37
CA MET A 33 -6.02 -10.32 -7.62
C MET A 33 -4.95 -11.10 -8.39
N MET A 34 -5.10 -11.27 -9.70
CA MET A 34 -4.09 -11.96 -10.54
C MET A 34 -2.71 -11.30 -10.50
N LYS A 35 -2.64 -9.99 -10.22
CA LYS A 35 -1.37 -9.25 -10.09
C LYS A 35 -0.69 -9.45 -8.74
N ARG A 36 -1.43 -9.85 -7.70
CA ARG A 36 -1.00 -9.82 -6.30
C ARG A 36 -0.87 -11.20 -5.67
N LEU A 37 -1.71 -12.14 -6.06
CA LEU A 37 -1.74 -13.47 -5.47
C LEU A 37 -0.48 -14.26 -5.80
N TYR A 38 0.01 -15.01 -4.81
CA TYR A 38 1.17 -15.88 -4.95
C TYR A 38 0.92 -17.02 -5.95
N ASP A 39 -0.26 -17.64 -5.87
CA ASP A 39 -0.73 -18.68 -6.78
C ASP A 39 -2.00 -18.18 -7.50
N ALA A 40 -1.80 -17.38 -8.54
CA ALA A 40 -2.87 -16.80 -9.32
C ALA A 40 -3.75 -17.86 -10.02
N ASP A 41 -3.21 -19.04 -10.34
CA ASP A 41 -3.95 -20.12 -11.00
C ASP A 41 -4.99 -20.76 -10.08
N SER A 42 -4.72 -20.74 -8.77
CA SER A 42 -5.64 -21.25 -7.74
C SER A 42 -6.80 -20.31 -7.37
N TYR A 43 -6.87 -19.13 -7.98
CA TYR A 43 -7.90 -18.14 -7.68
C TYR A 43 -9.28 -18.57 -8.16
N GLU A 44 -10.26 -18.53 -7.25
CA GLU A 44 -11.67 -18.77 -7.52
C GLU A 44 -12.52 -17.62 -6.95
N PRO A 45 -13.25 -16.85 -7.78
CA PRO A 45 -14.15 -15.82 -7.27
C PRO A 45 -15.37 -16.47 -6.61
N ILE A 46 -15.79 -15.94 -5.45
CA ILE A 46 -16.97 -16.42 -4.72
C ILE A 46 -18.11 -15.40 -4.87
N GLU A 47 -17.85 -14.14 -4.54
CA GLU A 47 -18.87 -13.10 -4.51
C GLU A 47 -18.28 -11.73 -4.82
N THR A 48 -19.06 -10.86 -5.49
CA THR A 48 -18.70 -9.46 -5.68
C THR A 48 -19.89 -8.58 -5.38
N GLN A 49 -19.69 -7.59 -4.51
CA GLN A 49 -20.67 -6.56 -4.19
C GLN A 49 -20.06 -5.19 -4.49
N ILE A 50 -20.90 -4.27 -4.95
CA ILE A 50 -20.50 -2.89 -5.24
C ILE A 50 -21.33 -1.95 -4.40
N ASP A 51 -20.65 -1.03 -3.73
CA ASP A 51 -21.26 0.07 -3.01
C ASP A 51 -20.64 1.40 -3.44
N SER A 52 -21.31 2.50 -3.12
CA SER A 52 -20.80 3.84 -3.36
C SER A 52 -19.60 4.11 -2.45
N ALA A 53 -18.54 4.69 -3.02
CA ALA A 53 -17.42 5.21 -2.24
C ALA A 53 -17.60 6.73 -2.06
N TYR A 54 -17.33 7.18 -0.84
CA TYR A 54 -17.31 8.60 -0.49
C TYR A 54 -15.93 9.00 -0.02
N THR A 55 -15.55 10.24 -0.29
CA THR A 55 -14.28 10.82 0.12
C THR A 55 -14.18 10.85 1.65
N SER A 56 -13.02 10.41 2.11
CA SER A 56 -12.58 10.46 3.50
C SER A 56 -11.06 10.36 3.47
N ILE A 57 -10.42 10.65 4.59
CA ILE A 57 -8.98 10.44 4.73
C ILE A 57 -8.54 8.99 4.50
N TYR A 58 -9.47 8.02 4.47
CA TYR A 58 -9.17 6.60 4.25
C TYR A 58 -9.46 6.12 2.82
N THR A 59 -10.09 6.95 2.00
CA THR A 59 -10.50 6.61 0.63
C THR A 59 -9.92 7.57 -0.41
N ASP A 60 -9.37 8.71 0.03
CA ASP A 60 -8.67 9.66 -0.81
C ASP A 60 -7.39 9.06 -1.41
N LEU A 61 -7.23 9.23 -2.72
CA LEU A 61 -6.15 8.63 -3.49
C LEU A 61 -4.78 9.14 -3.07
N ASP A 62 -4.65 10.45 -2.82
CA ASP A 62 -3.36 11.04 -2.48
C ASP A 62 -2.95 10.66 -1.06
N VAL A 63 -3.91 10.57 -0.13
CA VAL A 63 -3.65 10.04 1.22
C VAL A 63 -3.24 8.56 1.17
N ILE A 64 -3.92 7.73 0.37
CA ILE A 64 -3.59 6.31 0.22
C ILE A 64 -2.18 6.15 -0.36
N ARG A 65 -1.82 6.90 -1.40
CA ARG A 65 -0.48 6.85 -2.01
C ARG A 65 0.61 7.31 -1.04
N ALA A 66 0.43 8.45 -0.38
CA ALA A 66 1.39 8.94 0.61
C ALA A 66 1.57 7.95 1.78
N THR A 67 0.49 7.28 2.18
CA THR A 67 0.53 6.23 3.22
C THR A 67 1.28 5.00 2.74
N HIS A 68 1.03 4.56 1.50
CA HIS A 68 1.74 3.44 0.89
C HIS A 68 3.25 3.72 0.82
N ASP A 69 3.65 4.92 0.38
CA ASP A 69 5.06 5.34 0.31
C ASP A 69 5.76 5.34 1.68
N LEU A 70 5.03 5.61 2.78
CA LEU A 70 5.57 5.50 4.13
C LEU A 70 5.69 4.04 4.61
N ILE A 71 4.74 3.19 4.24
CA ILE A 71 4.79 1.75 4.55
C ILE A 71 5.96 1.09 3.81
N GLU A 72 6.14 1.38 2.51
CA GLU A 72 7.23 0.84 1.69
C GLU A 72 8.61 1.28 2.16
N LEU A 73 8.73 2.46 2.78
CA LEU A 73 9.98 2.88 3.40
C LEU A 73 10.46 1.86 4.45
N ASN A 74 9.55 1.10 5.06
CA ASN A 74 9.87 0.04 6.03
C ASN A 74 10.86 0.53 7.10
N ALA A 75 10.60 1.75 7.60
CA ALA A 75 11.55 2.51 8.39
C ALA A 75 11.91 1.80 9.71
N ASP A 76 10.99 1.02 10.29
CA ASP A 76 11.23 0.29 11.54
C ASP A 76 12.31 -0.79 11.35
N GLU A 77 12.25 -1.59 10.26
CA GLU A 77 13.28 -2.60 9.97
C GLU A 77 14.62 -1.93 9.65
N GLN A 78 14.61 -0.87 8.85
CA GLN A 78 15.82 -0.11 8.53
C GLN A 78 16.47 0.47 9.79
N LYS A 79 15.66 1.06 10.69
CA LYS A 79 16.11 1.62 11.96
C LYS A 79 16.71 0.55 12.85
N GLU A 80 16.08 -0.62 12.97
CA GLU A 80 16.60 -1.72 13.77
C GLU A 80 17.97 -2.19 13.25
N ARG A 81 18.11 -2.36 11.93
CA ARG A 81 19.36 -2.74 11.28
C ARG A 81 20.47 -1.70 11.54
N LEU A 82 20.18 -0.42 11.31
CA LEU A 82 21.12 0.67 11.52
C LEU A 82 21.52 0.79 12.99
N GLN A 83 20.58 0.61 13.92
CA GLN A 83 20.86 0.65 15.36
C GLN A 83 21.77 -0.49 15.80
N ARG A 84 21.60 -1.71 15.25
CA ARG A 84 22.51 -2.84 15.48
C ARG A 84 23.92 -2.53 14.99
N GLN A 85 24.04 -1.95 13.79
CA GLN A 85 25.34 -1.57 13.21
C GLN A 85 26.03 -0.46 14.02
N TYR A 86 25.30 0.58 14.39
CA TYR A 86 25.78 1.64 15.29
C TYR A 86 26.30 1.07 16.62
N ASN A 87 25.54 0.18 17.26
CA ASN A 87 25.94 -0.43 18.54
C ASN A 87 27.19 -1.31 18.40
N SER A 88 27.33 -2.01 17.26
CA SER A 88 28.52 -2.81 16.94
C SER A 88 29.77 -1.92 16.77
N ALA A 89 29.65 -0.83 16.00
CA ALA A 89 30.72 0.13 15.79
C ALA A 89 31.12 0.82 17.10
N LYS A 90 30.15 1.24 17.90
CA LYS A 90 30.35 1.79 19.25
C LYS A 90 31.12 0.82 20.16
N SER A 91 30.77 -0.46 20.15
CA SER A 91 31.45 -1.48 20.94
C SER A 91 32.89 -1.69 20.47
N SER A 92 33.12 -1.67 19.16
CA SER A 92 34.47 -1.77 18.58
C SER A 92 35.33 -0.57 18.93
N ALA A 93 34.79 0.65 18.88
CA ALA A 93 35.48 1.86 19.32
C ALA A 93 35.87 1.77 20.80
N ALA A 94 34.99 1.26 21.66
CA ALA A 94 35.29 1.05 23.09
C ALA A 94 36.46 0.06 23.29
N ILE A 95 36.44 -1.10 22.61
CA ILE A 95 37.51 -2.11 22.68
C ILE A 95 38.86 -1.54 22.27
N TRP A 96 38.92 -0.84 21.14
CA TRP A 96 40.18 -0.30 20.64
C TRP A 96 40.67 0.91 21.44
N SER A 97 39.78 1.63 22.13
CA SER A 97 40.15 2.73 23.03
C SER A 97 40.80 2.27 24.34
N ASP A 98 40.45 1.07 24.84
CA ASP A 98 41.00 0.47 26.08
C ASP A 98 42.17 -0.50 25.79
N SER A 99 42.66 -0.54 24.55
CA SER A 99 43.78 -1.39 24.17
C SER A 99 45.06 -0.95 24.88
N ARG A 100 45.49 -1.72 25.90
CA ARG A 100 46.75 -1.49 26.64
C ARG A 100 47.93 -1.62 25.70
N GLY A 101 48.56 -0.48 25.38
CA GLY A 101 49.63 -0.39 24.39
C GLY A 101 49.10 0.07 23.04
N TRP A 102 48.88 1.38 22.92
CA TRP A 102 48.27 2.03 21.76
C TRP A 102 49.17 1.96 20.51
N SER A 103 49.21 0.80 19.88
CA SER A 103 49.86 0.55 18.59
C SER A 103 49.23 1.41 17.48
N SER A 104 49.97 1.68 16.40
CA SER A 104 49.43 2.35 15.21
C SER A 104 48.18 1.65 14.67
N TYR A 105 48.17 0.31 14.71
CA TYR A 105 47.02 -0.50 14.34
C TYR A 105 45.80 -0.25 15.23
N ALA A 106 45.96 -0.19 16.56
CA ALA A 106 44.86 0.12 17.48
C ALA A 106 44.32 1.56 17.28
N ARG A 107 45.18 2.56 16.97
CA ARG A 107 44.74 3.92 16.58
C ARG A 107 43.80 3.87 15.39
N GLU A 108 44.20 3.14 14.36
CA GLU A 108 43.49 3.10 13.09
C GLU A 108 42.16 2.35 13.23
N LYS A 109 42.13 1.24 13.96
CA LYS A 109 40.88 0.52 14.25
C LYS A 109 39.91 1.32 15.09
N TYR A 110 40.41 2.08 16.08
CA TYR A 110 39.58 3.03 16.81
C TYR A 110 38.99 4.11 15.88
N ARG A 111 39.81 4.70 15.01
CA ARG A 111 39.37 5.73 14.04
C ARG A 111 38.28 5.20 13.11
N GLN A 112 38.50 4.03 12.51
CA GLN A 112 37.52 3.37 11.62
C GLN A 112 36.19 3.12 12.34
N ALA A 113 36.23 2.54 13.55
CA ALA A 113 35.01 2.27 14.31
C ALA A 113 34.25 3.55 14.69
N LYS A 114 34.96 4.65 14.94
CA LYS A 114 34.33 5.96 15.22
C LYS A 114 33.68 6.55 13.96
N GLU A 115 34.35 6.45 12.81
CA GLU A 115 33.80 6.90 11.52
C GLU A 115 32.56 6.11 11.13
N GLU A 116 32.59 4.78 11.26
CA GLU A 116 31.42 3.93 11.05
C GLU A 116 30.26 4.29 12.01
N MET A 117 30.57 4.52 13.29
CA MET A 117 29.58 4.93 14.28
C MET A 117 28.91 6.26 13.91
N ASP A 118 29.70 7.26 13.50
CA ASP A 118 29.20 8.57 13.08
C ASP A 118 28.38 8.47 11.78
N ASP A 119 28.79 7.62 10.84
CA ASP A 119 28.05 7.36 9.60
C ASP A 119 26.67 6.73 9.88
N TYR A 120 26.61 5.65 10.68
CA TYR A 120 25.33 5.04 11.07
C TYR A 120 24.43 6.01 11.85
N ALA A 121 25.01 6.88 12.69
CA ALA A 121 24.25 7.92 13.38
C ALA A 121 23.63 8.94 12.40
N ASN A 122 24.37 9.33 11.36
CA ASN A 122 23.86 10.20 10.30
C ASN A 122 22.76 9.51 9.49
N GLN A 123 22.94 8.25 9.12
CA GLN A 123 21.90 7.48 8.41
C GLN A 123 20.60 7.37 9.23
N LEU A 124 20.69 7.10 10.54
CA LEU A 124 19.53 7.11 11.44
C LEU A 124 18.82 8.47 11.46
N LYS A 125 19.59 9.56 11.47
CA LYS A 125 19.04 10.93 11.45
C LYS A 125 18.35 11.25 10.13
N GLU A 126 18.91 10.85 9.00
CA GLU A 126 18.29 11.05 7.69
C GLU A 126 17.02 10.21 7.55
N LEU A 127 17.02 8.96 8.01
CA LEU A 127 15.82 8.12 8.05
C LEU A 127 14.70 8.77 8.90
N ASP A 128 15.03 9.26 10.09
CA ASP A 128 14.05 9.96 10.95
C ASP A 128 13.51 11.24 10.28
N LYS A 129 14.30 11.95 9.45
CA LYS A 129 13.83 13.10 8.68
C LYS A 129 12.91 12.67 7.54
N GLU A 130 13.26 11.61 6.82
CA GLU A 130 12.46 11.08 5.72
C GLU A 130 11.09 10.59 6.20
N VAL A 131 11.06 9.85 7.31
CA VAL A 131 9.81 9.43 7.98
C VAL A 131 8.96 10.65 8.33
N LYS A 132 9.55 11.69 8.91
CA LYS A 132 8.82 12.93 9.26
C LYS A 132 8.28 13.65 8.03
N ALA A 133 9.04 13.71 6.94
CA ALA A 133 8.59 14.30 5.69
C ALA A 133 7.36 13.56 5.15
N LYS A 134 7.44 12.23 4.99
CA LYS A 134 6.32 11.41 4.52
C LYS A 134 5.10 11.48 5.45
N MET A 135 5.30 11.54 6.77
CA MET A 135 4.20 11.74 7.72
C MET A 135 3.55 13.13 7.58
N ASN A 136 4.31 14.16 7.23
CA ASN A 136 3.77 15.49 6.94
C ASN A 136 2.99 15.48 5.62
N ASP A 137 3.50 14.82 4.58
CA ASP A 137 2.80 14.69 3.30
C ASP A 137 1.42 14.05 3.48
N ILE A 138 1.33 12.94 4.24
CA ILE A 138 0.05 12.31 4.61
C ILE A 138 -0.87 13.31 5.31
N ARG A 139 -0.33 14.11 6.25
CA ARG A 139 -1.12 15.10 7.00
C ARG A 139 -1.63 16.22 6.11
N ASP A 140 -0.80 16.71 5.20
CA ASP A 140 -1.15 17.81 4.29
C ASP A 140 -2.24 17.36 3.30
N HIS A 141 -2.12 16.16 2.74
CA HIS A 141 -3.18 15.55 1.93
C HIS A 141 -4.46 15.34 2.74
N ALA A 142 -4.36 14.77 3.96
CA ALA A 142 -5.52 14.53 4.81
C ALA A 142 -6.27 15.82 5.18
N ASN A 143 -5.55 16.93 5.40
CA ASN A 143 -6.15 18.24 5.69
C ASN A 143 -6.85 18.86 4.47
N ALA A 144 -6.48 18.46 3.25
CA ALA A 144 -7.07 18.94 2.01
C ALA A 144 -8.32 18.14 1.60
N VAL A 145 -8.61 17.00 2.24
CA VAL A 145 -9.74 16.14 1.91
C VAL A 145 -11.06 16.85 2.21
N LEU A 146 -11.90 16.98 1.18
CA LEU A 146 -13.30 17.34 1.33
C LEU A 146 -14.10 16.07 1.59
N GLU A 147 -14.51 15.83 2.84
CA GLU A 147 -15.21 14.59 3.19
C GLU A 147 -16.64 14.50 2.61
N HIS A 148 -17.14 13.27 2.49
CA HIS A 148 -18.52 12.92 2.12
C HIS A 148 -18.95 13.26 0.67
N GLN A 149 -18.00 13.52 -0.22
CA GLN A 149 -18.26 13.64 -1.66
C GLN A 149 -18.23 12.26 -2.30
N PHE A 150 -19.16 11.98 -3.21
CA PHE A 150 -19.06 10.75 -4.01
C PHE A 150 -17.75 10.76 -4.80
N CYS A 151 -16.98 9.68 -4.73
CA CYS A 151 -15.68 9.59 -5.40
C CYS A 151 -15.48 8.29 -6.19
N GLY A 152 -16.53 7.48 -6.31
CA GLY A 152 -16.52 6.26 -7.10
C GLY A 152 -17.13 5.08 -6.38
N TRP A 153 -16.49 3.91 -6.47
CA TRP A 153 -17.12 2.65 -6.06
C TRP A 153 -16.20 1.82 -5.18
N ASN A 154 -16.78 1.27 -4.11
CA ASN A 154 -16.19 0.22 -3.31
C ASN A 154 -16.59 -1.13 -3.90
N ILE A 155 -15.61 -1.91 -4.34
CA ILE A 155 -15.81 -3.28 -4.79
C ILE A 155 -15.37 -4.19 -3.64
N TYR A 156 -16.34 -4.81 -2.97
CA TYR A 156 -16.11 -5.86 -2.00
C TYR A 156 -16.09 -7.19 -2.74
N HIS A 157 -14.96 -7.89 -2.68
CA HIS A 157 -14.80 -9.14 -3.41
C HIS A 157 -14.31 -10.25 -2.48
N ARG A 158 -15.05 -11.35 -2.47
CA ARG A 158 -14.69 -12.57 -1.76
C ARG A 158 -14.16 -13.59 -2.75
N PHE A 159 -13.01 -14.18 -2.45
CA PHE A 159 -12.38 -15.19 -3.30
C PHE A 159 -11.72 -16.29 -2.47
N ARG A 160 -11.41 -17.40 -3.14
CA ARG A 160 -10.58 -18.47 -2.61
C ARG A 160 -9.26 -18.51 -3.37
N CYS A 161 -8.15 -18.76 -2.68
CA CYS A 161 -6.82 -18.93 -3.27
C CYS A 161 -5.95 -19.82 -2.37
N ALA A 162 -4.98 -20.50 -2.96
CA ALA A 162 -3.92 -21.17 -2.21
C ALA A 162 -2.97 -20.14 -1.59
N ASN A 163 -2.61 -20.34 -0.33
CA ASN A 163 -1.53 -19.59 0.32
C ASN A 163 -0.15 -20.14 -0.10
N ARG A 164 0.94 -19.57 0.44
CA ARG A 164 2.33 -19.99 0.14
C ARG A 164 2.62 -21.46 0.48
N LEU A 165 1.79 -22.11 1.29
CA LEU A 165 1.90 -23.52 1.66
C LEU A 165 1.00 -24.43 0.80
N GLY A 166 0.33 -23.89 -0.22
CA GLY A 166 -0.60 -24.61 -1.09
C GLY A 166 -1.96 -24.89 -0.46
N MET A 167 -2.25 -24.33 0.72
CA MET A 167 -3.53 -24.54 1.40
C MET A 167 -4.55 -23.51 0.92
N GLN A 168 -5.73 -23.99 0.53
CA GLN A 168 -6.84 -23.14 0.09
C GLN A 168 -7.42 -22.33 1.25
N GLN A 169 -7.48 -21.02 1.08
CA GLN A 169 -8.03 -20.06 2.04
C GLN A 169 -9.05 -19.16 1.35
N ILE A 170 -10.06 -18.72 2.11
CA ILE A 170 -11.00 -17.69 1.67
C ILE A 170 -10.51 -16.36 2.23
N SER A 171 -10.48 -15.34 1.38
CA SER A 171 -10.08 -13.98 1.71
C SER A 171 -11.08 -12.98 1.15
N ASP A 172 -11.20 -11.85 1.85
CA ASP A 172 -12.01 -10.71 1.43
C ASP A 172 -11.09 -9.54 1.04
N VAL A 173 -11.41 -8.85 -0.06
CA VAL A 173 -10.68 -7.66 -0.53
C VAL A 173 -11.64 -6.50 -0.77
N LEU A 174 -11.20 -5.30 -0.39
CA LEU A 174 -11.82 -4.03 -0.77
C LEU A 174 -10.98 -3.37 -1.86
N ILE A 175 -11.61 -3.08 -3.00
CA ILE A 175 -10.98 -2.33 -4.09
C ILE A 175 -11.77 -1.02 -4.27
N ILE A 176 -11.07 0.11 -4.19
CA ILE A 176 -11.64 1.42 -4.41
C ILE A 176 -11.32 1.82 -5.85
N VAL A 177 -12.33 2.17 -6.62
CA VAL A 177 -12.17 2.64 -8.00
C VAL A 177 -12.83 4.00 -8.18
N ASP A 178 -12.37 4.74 -9.17
CA ASP A 178 -12.96 6.02 -9.56
C ASP A 178 -14.42 5.87 -10.07
N GLU A 179 -15.10 6.99 -10.26
CA GLU A 179 -16.50 7.06 -10.69
C GLU A 179 -16.78 6.26 -11.96
N ASN A 180 -15.82 6.24 -12.89
CA ASN A 180 -15.94 5.56 -14.17
C ASN A 180 -15.50 4.10 -14.11
N MET A 181 -14.98 3.60 -12.98
CA MET A 181 -14.37 2.28 -12.83
C MET A 181 -13.24 2.02 -13.86
N GLU A 182 -12.44 3.03 -14.14
CA GLU A 182 -11.28 3.02 -15.05
C GLU A 182 -9.97 2.89 -14.29
N TYR A 183 -9.88 3.50 -13.11
CA TYR A 183 -8.68 3.53 -12.29
C TYR A 183 -8.92 2.90 -10.93
N VAL A 184 -7.98 2.07 -10.49
CA VAL A 184 -7.94 1.52 -9.13
C VAL A 184 -7.18 2.49 -8.25
N ASN A 185 -7.90 3.06 -7.28
CA ASN A 185 -7.38 4.04 -6.33
C ASN A 185 -6.82 3.38 -5.08
N GLY A 186 -7.32 2.20 -4.72
CA GLY A 186 -6.83 1.41 -3.58
C GLY A 186 -7.26 -0.04 -3.68
N CYS A 187 -6.46 -0.94 -3.08
CA CYS A 187 -6.75 -2.36 -3.03
C CYS A 187 -6.22 -2.90 -1.70
N PHE A 188 -7.13 -3.32 -0.82
CA PHE A 188 -6.83 -3.67 0.56
C PHE A 188 -7.38 -5.05 0.89
N ILE A 189 -6.52 -5.96 1.32
CA ILE A 189 -6.96 -7.20 1.94
C ILE A 189 -7.66 -6.85 3.25
N LEU A 190 -8.81 -7.48 3.50
CA LEU A 190 -9.63 -7.25 4.69
C LEU A 190 -9.30 -8.24 5.82
N ASP A 191 -8.45 -9.23 5.55
CA ASP A 191 -7.92 -10.14 6.56
C ASP A 191 -6.91 -9.40 7.46
N ASP A 192 -7.09 -9.48 8.78
CA ASP A 192 -6.33 -8.69 9.76
C ASP A 192 -4.82 -8.99 9.80
N ASP A 193 -4.43 -10.18 9.36
CA ASP A 193 -3.04 -10.68 9.41
C ASP A 193 -2.18 -10.25 8.20
N ASP A 194 -2.74 -9.51 7.24
CA ASP A 194 -2.01 -9.08 6.04
C ASP A 194 -1.24 -7.76 6.26
N ASP A 195 -0.01 -7.71 5.73
CA ASP A 195 0.89 -6.55 5.83
C ASP A 195 0.39 -5.30 5.12
N TYR A 196 -0.65 -5.41 4.28
CA TYR A 196 -1.32 -4.33 3.57
C TYR A 196 -2.82 -4.26 3.91
N SER A 197 -3.20 -4.77 5.09
CA SER A 197 -4.58 -4.71 5.54
C SER A 197 -5.08 -3.27 5.68
N LEU A 198 -6.38 -3.07 5.43
CA LEU A 198 -7.03 -1.76 5.57
C LEU A 198 -6.81 -1.16 6.96
N GLU A 199 -6.80 -2.00 8.00
CA GLU A 199 -6.60 -1.58 9.38
C GLU A 199 -5.18 -1.03 9.63
N LYS A 200 -4.15 -1.63 9.01
CA LYS A 200 -2.77 -1.13 9.11
C LYS A 200 -2.63 0.22 8.41
N PHE A 201 -3.24 0.39 7.24
CA PHE A 201 -3.32 1.68 6.55
C PHE A 201 -3.97 2.75 7.43
N LYS A 202 -5.14 2.45 8.00
CA LYS A 202 -5.85 3.36 8.92
C LYS A 202 -4.99 3.77 10.11
N LYS A 203 -4.29 2.81 10.75
CA LYS A 203 -3.37 3.09 11.87
C LYS A 203 -2.24 4.05 11.47
N VAL A 204 -1.66 3.89 10.29
CA VAL A 204 -0.59 4.79 9.80
C VAL A 204 -1.15 6.19 9.56
N ILE A 205 -2.30 6.31 8.91
CA ILE A 205 -2.98 7.59 8.67
C ILE A 205 -3.30 8.28 10.01
N ASP A 206 -3.94 7.57 10.95
CA ASP A 206 -4.30 8.08 12.26
C ASP A 206 -3.07 8.57 13.05
N LYS A 207 -1.96 7.83 12.98
CA LYS A 207 -0.68 8.23 13.58
C LYS A 207 -0.12 9.50 12.94
N ALA A 208 -0.19 9.63 11.61
CA ALA A 208 0.30 10.81 10.89
C ALA A 208 -0.48 12.09 11.24
N ILE A 209 -1.80 11.99 11.36
CA ILE A 209 -2.67 13.12 11.69
C ILE A 209 -2.83 13.37 13.20
N GLY A 210 -2.21 12.55 14.05
CA GLY A 210 -2.23 12.72 15.50
C GLY A 210 -3.56 12.32 16.17
N LYS A 211 -4.38 11.47 15.52
CA LYS A 211 -5.51 10.81 16.18
C LYS A 211 -4.97 9.74 17.13
N SER A 212 -4.66 10.11 18.37
CA SER A 212 -4.38 9.13 19.42
C SER A 212 -5.68 8.37 19.75
N ARG A 213 -5.67 7.04 19.61
CA ARG A 213 -6.76 6.17 20.13
C ARG A 213 -6.94 6.47 21.62
N LYS A 214 -8.12 6.97 21.99
CA LYS A 214 -8.61 6.89 23.37
C LYS A 214 -8.99 5.45 23.68
#